data_AF-A0A1P8M989-F1
#
_entry.id   AF-A0A1P8M989-F1
#
_cell.length_a   1.000
_cell.length_b   1.000
_cell.length_c   1.000
_cell.angle_alpha   90.00
_cell.angle_beta   90.00
_cell.angle_gamma   90.00
#
_symmetry.space_group_name_H-M   'P 1'
#
loop_
_entity.id
_entity.type
_entity.pdbx_description
1 polymer ?
#
loop_
_entity_poly.entity_id
_entity_poly.type
_entity_poly.pdbx_seq_one_letter_code
_entity_poly.pdbx_strand_id
1 'polypeptide(L)'
;MDASKDGILSGYRRARQELDAWLGVATAEDLRRKSNGTKWTNEELLFHMVFGYMVVRALLPLVRAVSRLPRPVGKSFAAVLNAGTRPFNVVNYWGSRAASLVYDRRRMGRKLEKTIASLSMQLERETAHSLSRSMPFPDRWDPFFATLMTLNDVYAYPTLHFDFHARQLSLPPTQHMKGS
;
A
#
# COMPACT_ATOMS: atom_id res chain seq x y z
N MET A 1 4.53 -15.51 10.76
CA MET A 1 4.82 -16.35 9.58
C MET A 1 4.97 -15.41 8.41
N ASP A 2 6.14 -15.37 7.79
CA ASP A 2 6.39 -14.55 6.62
C ASP A 2 5.41 -14.96 5.51
N ALA A 3 4.71 -13.99 4.92
CA ALA A 3 3.73 -14.27 3.87
C ALA A 3 4.43 -14.95 2.69
N SER A 4 3.87 -16.06 2.19
CA SER A 4 4.39 -16.70 0.99
C SER A 4 4.18 -15.81 -0.24
N LYS A 5 5.01 -15.97 -1.27
CA LYS A 5 4.82 -15.25 -2.54
C LYS A 5 3.43 -15.45 -3.10
N ASP A 6 2.93 -16.68 -3.09
CA ASP A 6 1.59 -17.00 -3.60
C ASP A 6 0.49 -16.32 -2.79
N GLY A 7 0.67 -16.22 -1.46
CA GLY A 7 -0.21 -15.47 -0.58
C GLY A 7 -0.23 -13.97 -0.94
N ILE A 8 0.93 -13.36 -1.15
CA ILE A 8 1.06 -11.95 -1.55
C ILE A 8 0.41 -11.71 -2.92
N LEU A 9 0.72 -12.55 -3.92
CA LEU A 9 0.16 -12.45 -5.26
C LEU A 9 -1.37 -12.65 -5.27
N SER A 10 -1.88 -13.55 -4.43
CA SER A 10 -3.32 -13.74 -4.26
C SER A 10 -3.99 -12.52 -3.61
N GLY A 11 -3.33 -11.94 -2.61
CA GLY A 11 -3.74 -10.68 -1.99
C GLY A 11 -3.84 -9.54 -3.00
N TYR A 12 -2.85 -9.41 -3.89
CA TYR A 12 -2.87 -8.40 -4.96
C TYR A 12 -4.05 -8.59 -5.90
N ARG A 13 -4.29 -9.83 -6.35
CA ARG A 13 -5.44 -10.14 -7.22
C ARG A 13 -6.77 -9.78 -6.55
N ARG A 14 -6.93 -10.14 -5.26
CA ARG A 14 -8.13 -9.82 -4.48
C ARG A 14 -8.33 -8.31 -4.36
N ALA A 15 -7.30 -7.57 -3.95
CA ALA A 15 -7.38 -6.11 -3.80
C ALA A 15 -7.79 -5.41 -5.11
N ARG A 16 -7.27 -5.89 -6.26
CA ARG A 16 -7.70 -5.38 -7.56
C ARG A 16 -9.19 -5.65 -7.83
N GLN A 17 -9.64 -6.88 -7.62
CA GLN A 17 -11.04 -7.27 -7.85
C GLN A 17 -12.00 -6.51 -6.95
N GLU A 18 -11.66 -6.33 -5.67
CA GLU A 18 -12.48 -5.58 -4.72
C GLU A 18 -12.55 -4.09 -5.07
N LEU A 19 -11.42 -3.47 -5.44
CA LEU A 19 -11.42 -2.09 -5.91
C LEU A 19 -12.30 -1.92 -7.16
N ASP A 20 -12.13 -2.79 -8.16
CA ASP A 20 -12.92 -2.74 -9.39
C ASP A 20 -14.42 -2.90 -9.10
N ALA A 21 -14.78 -3.78 -8.16
CA ALA A 21 -16.17 -3.98 -7.73
C ALA A 21 -16.74 -2.72 -7.05
N TRP A 22 -16.04 -2.12 -6.08
CA TRP A 22 -16.50 -0.89 -5.43
C TRP A 22 -16.64 0.26 -6.43
N LEU A 23 -15.66 0.47 -7.30
CA LEU A 23 -15.69 1.55 -8.30
C LEU A 23 -16.80 1.35 -9.35
N GLY A 24 -17.16 0.09 -9.64
CA GLY A 24 -18.21 -0.27 -10.57
C GLY A 24 -19.63 -0.02 -10.05
N VAL A 25 -19.85 -0.17 -8.74
CA VAL A 25 -21.20 -0.07 -8.13
C VAL A 25 -21.45 1.23 -7.36
N ALA A 26 -20.42 1.89 -6.83
CA ALA A 26 -20.60 3.07 -6.00
C ALA A 26 -21.24 4.22 -6.78
N THR A 27 -22.25 4.89 -6.25
CA THR A 27 -22.77 6.14 -6.83
C THR A 27 -21.86 7.32 -6.50
N ALA A 28 -22.07 8.47 -7.14
CA ALA A 28 -21.31 9.68 -6.82
C ALA A 28 -21.57 10.15 -5.38
N GLU A 29 -22.76 9.91 -4.85
CA GLU A 29 -23.09 10.18 -3.45
C GLU A 29 -22.36 9.24 -2.50
N ASP A 30 -22.33 7.93 -2.82
CA ASP A 30 -21.59 6.95 -2.01
C ASP A 30 -20.10 7.31 -1.89
N LEU A 31 -19.50 7.76 -2.98
CA LEU A 31 -18.09 8.18 -3.00
C LEU A 31 -17.82 9.44 -2.16
N ARG A 32 -18.76 10.40 -2.14
CA ARG A 32 -18.66 11.62 -1.32
C ARG A 32 -19.01 11.40 0.15
N ARG A 33 -19.72 10.33 0.48
CA ARG A 33 -20.06 9.96 1.87
C ARG A 33 -18.79 9.73 2.69
N LYS A 34 -18.83 10.11 3.97
CA LYS A 34 -17.75 9.81 4.91
C LYS A 34 -17.58 8.31 5.12
N SER A 35 -16.33 7.89 5.21
CA SER A 35 -15.95 6.55 5.64
C SER A 35 -16.04 6.41 7.17
N ASN A 36 -16.12 5.18 7.66
CA ASN A 36 -16.30 4.86 9.07
C ASN A 36 -15.01 5.03 9.86
N GLY A 37 -15.05 5.81 10.95
CA GLY A 37 -13.91 5.98 11.85
C GLY A 37 -12.75 6.80 11.27
N THR A 38 -12.95 7.51 10.15
CA THR A 38 -11.93 8.37 9.55
C THR A 38 -12.47 9.78 9.26
N LYS A 39 -11.59 10.71 8.89
CA LYS A 39 -11.97 12.05 8.43
C LYS A 39 -12.20 12.13 6.92
N TRP A 40 -12.01 11.02 6.19
CA TRP A 40 -12.02 10.96 4.73
C TRP A 40 -13.36 10.51 4.15
N THR A 41 -13.64 10.91 2.92
CA THR A 41 -14.71 10.31 2.10
C THR A 41 -14.32 8.89 1.66
N ASN A 42 -15.29 8.11 1.14
CA ASN A 42 -14.99 6.81 0.57
C ASN A 42 -14.03 6.92 -0.63
N GLU A 43 -14.16 7.94 -1.47
CA GLU A 43 -13.26 8.16 -2.60
C GLU A 43 -11.81 8.45 -2.17
N GLU A 44 -11.64 9.31 -1.16
CA GLU A 44 -10.33 9.61 -0.59
C GLU A 44 -9.68 8.37 0.04
N LEU A 45 -10.47 7.55 0.76
CA LEU A 45 -10.00 6.32 1.38
C LEU A 45 -9.65 5.25 0.33
N LEU A 46 -10.46 5.07 -0.72
CA LEU A 46 -10.13 4.18 -1.84
C LEU A 46 -8.84 4.61 -2.54
N PHE A 47 -8.64 5.91 -2.75
CA PHE A 47 -7.39 6.41 -3.28
C PHE A 47 -6.21 6.10 -2.34
N HIS A 48 -6.38 6.30 -1.03
CA HIS A 48 -5.35 6.00 -0.04
C HIS A 48 -4.93 4.52 -0.05
N MET A 49 -5.89 3.61 -0.22
CA MET A 49 -5.63 2.18 -0.39
C MET A 49 -4.77 1.89 -1.63
N VAL A 50 -5.03 2.54 -2.77
CA VAL A 50 -4.20 2.44 -3.98
C VAL A 50 -2.82 3.08 -3.78
N PHE A 51 -2.77 4.19 -3.04
CA PHE A 51 -1.54 4.90 -2.74
C PHE A 51 -0.55 4.04 -1.96
N GLY A 52 -1.02 3.17 -1.05
CA GLY A 52 -0.18 2.19 -0.36
C GLY A 52 0.66 1.33 -1.29
N TYR A 53 0.07 0.82 -2.39
CA TYR A 53 0.80 0.07 -3.43
C TYR A 53 1.83 0.93 -4.18
N MET A 54 1.50 2.20 -4.44
CA MET A 54 2.41 3.12 -5.13
C MET A 54 3.64 3.44 -4.27
N VAL A 55 3.45 3.62 -2.97
CA VAL A 55 4.52 3.84 -2.00
C VAL A 55 5.45 2.64 -1.96
N VAL A 56 4.92 1.42 -1.87
CA VAL A 56 5.72 0.18 -1.89
C VAL A 56 6.56 0.10 -3.15
N ARG A 57 5.97 0.36 -4.32
CA ARG A 57 6.72 0.37 -5.59
C ARG A 57 7.91 1.34 -5.56
N ALA A 58 7.77 2.48 -4.90
CA ALA A 58 8.85 3.46 -4.75
C ALA A 58 9.89 3.03 -3.69
N LEU A 59 9.47 2.31 -2.65
CA LEU A 59 10.34 1.83 -1.57
C LEU A 59 11.18 0.62 -1.97
N LEU A 60 10.70 -0.27 -2.85
CA LEU A 60 11.42 -1.50 -3.19
C LEU A 60 12.86 -1.27 -3.71
N PRO A 61 13.14 -0.36 -4.67
CA PRO A 61 14.52 -0.07 -5.08
C PRO A 61 15.41 0.40 -3.93
N LEU A 62 14.83 1.20 -3.02
CA LEU A 62 15.53 1.73 -1.86
C LEU A 62 15.90 0.62 -0.87
N VAL A 63 14.95 -0.26 -0.55
CA VAL A 63 15.19 -1.43 0.32
C VAL A 63 16.25 -2.33 -0.28
N ARG A 64 16.21 -2.58 -1.59
CA ARG A 64 17.21 -3.39 -2.29
C ARG A 64 18.61 -2.77 -2.25
N ALA A 65 18.73 -1.45 -2.31
CA ALA A 65 20.02 -0.76 -2.24
C ALA A 65 20.56 -0.75 -0.81
N VAL A 66 19.75 -0.32 0.16
CA VAL A 66 20.16 -0.16 1.56
C VAL A 66 20.46 -1.49 2.23
N SER A 67 19.70 -2.54 1.91
CA SER A 67 19.93 -3.89 2.47
C SER A 67 21.25 -4.53 2.03
N ARG A 68 21.96 -3.94 1.05
CA ARG A 68 23.31 -4.37 0.64
C ARG A 68 24.41 -3.57 1.33
N LEU A 69 24.08 -2.50 2.05
CA LEU A 69 25.05 -1.66 2.75
C LEU A 69 25.39 -2.25 4.14
N PRO A 70 26.58 -1.94 4.68
CA PRO A 70 26.93 -2.30 6.05
C PRO A 70 25.91 -1.75 7.07
N ARG A 71 25.61 -2.52 8.12
CA ARG A 71 24.58 -2.21 9.12
C ARG A 71 24.62 -0.78 9.70
N PRO A 72 25.80 -0.16 9.99
CA PRO A 72 25.84 1.21 10.49
C PRO A 72 25.28 2.24 9.49
N VAL A 73 25.50 2.05 8.20
CA VAL A 73 25.00 2.94 7.13
C VAL A 73 23.48 2.83 6.99
N GLY A 74 22.94 1.61 7.09
CA GLY A 74 21.49 1.38 7.09
C GLY A 74 20.76 2.02 8.27
N LYS A 75 21.37 2.03 9.47
CA LYS A 75 20.81 2.73 10.65
C LYS A 75 20.78 4.24 10.46
N SER A 76 21.85 4.83 9.93
CA SER A 76 21.88 6.26 9.63
C SER A 76 20.85 6.64 8.57
N PHE A 77 20.66 5.81 7.55
CA PHE A 77 19.64 6.01 6.53
C PHE A 77 18.21 6.03 7.09
N ALA A 78 17.89 5.10 7.98
CA ALA A 78 16.58 5.08 8.66
C ALA A 78 16.39 6.28 9.60
N ALA A 79 17.45 6.71 10.29
CA ALA A 79 17.42 7.94 11.10
C ALA A 79 17.16 9.18 10.23
N VAL A 80 17.75 9.26 9.03
CA VAL A 80 17.53 10.35 8.05
C VAL A 80 16.09 10.32 7.51
N LEU A 81 15.55 9.15 7.15
CA LEU A 81 14.15 9.03 6.75
C LEU A 81 13.18 9.41 7.87
N ASN A 82 13.47 8.98 9.10
CA ASN A 82 12.71 9.39 10.28
C ASN A 82 12.76 10.90 10.51
N ALA A 83 13.91 11.55 10.27
CA ALA A 83 14.02 13.01 10.31
C ALA A 83 13.28 13.69 9.13
N GLY A 84 13.15 13.01 7.99
CA GLY A 84 12.37 13.41 6.82
C GLY A 84 10.85 13.15 6.92
N THR A 85 10.33 12.80 8.10
CA THR A 85 8.89 12.55 8.34
C THR A 85 7.97 13.70 7.91
N ARG A 86 8.42 14.96 8.00
CA ARG A 86 7.61 16.14 7.66
C ARG A 86 7.26 16.24 6.17
N PRO A 87 8.20 16.14 5.21
CA PRO A 87 7.84 16.16 3.79
C PRO A 87 6.97 14.97 3.35
N PHE A 88 7.13 13.77 3.92
CA PHE A 88 6.29 12.62 3.56
C PHE A 88 4.84 12.76 4.06
N ASN A 89 4.60 13.24 5.29
CA ASN A 89 3.23 13.50 5.78
C ASN A 89 2.50 14.54 4.92
N VAL A 90 3.23 15.53 4.42
CA VAL A 90 2.71 16.53 3.48
C VAL A 90 2.43 15.89 2.12
N VAL A 91 3.35 15.11 1.56
CA VAL A 91 3.11 14.40 0.28
C VAL A 91 1.99 13.35 0.40
N ASN A 92 1.84 12.69 1.53
CA ASN A 92 0.84 11.65 1.77
C ASN A 92 -0.56 12.27 1.97
N TYR A 93 -0.67 13.35 2.74
CA TYR A 93 -1.92 14.08 2.96
C TYR A 93 -2.33 14.92 1.74
N TRP A 94 -1.42 15.71 1.16
CA TRP A 94 -1.69 16.54 -0.02
C TRP A 94 -1.74 15.71 -1.30
N GLY A 95 -0.97 14.63 -1.40
CA GLY A 95 -1.10 13.66 -2.50
C GLY A 95 -2.44 12.97 -2.49
N SER A 96 -2.96 12.59 -1.32
CA SER A 96 -4.31 11.99 -1.21
C SER A 96 -5.43 12.99 -1.48
N ARG A 97 -5.34 14.24 -0.96
CA ARG A 97 -6.35 15.29 -1.22
C ARG A 97 -6.32 15.89 -2.61
N ALA A 98 -5.13 16.09 -3.21
CA ALA A 98 -5.02 16.68 -4.54
C ALA A 98 -5.23 15.66 -5.65
N ALA A 99 -4.86 14.39 -5.44
CA ALA A 99 -5.11 13.34 -6.43
C ALA A 99 -6.55 12.83 -6.40
N SER A 100 -7.25 12.80 -5.25
CA SER A 100 -8.68 12.44 -5.21
C SER A 100 -9.54 13.40 -6.03
N LEU A 101 -9.18 14.69 -6.05
CA LEU A 101 -9.83 15.72 -6.88
C LEU A 101 -9.56 15.55 -8.40
N VAL A 102 -8.56 14.77 -8.79
CA VAL A 102 -8.09 14.64 -10.20
C VAL A 102 -8.26 13.21 -10.75
N TYR A 103 -8.41 12.21 -9.88
CA TYR A 103 -8.60 10.81 -10.27
C TYR A 103 -10.07 10.48 -10.41
N ASP A 104 -10.57 10.56 -11.65
CA ASP A 104 -11.76 9.80 -12.02
C ASP A 104 -11.56 8.31 -11.67
N ARG A 105 -12.60 7.65 -11.17
CA ARG A 105 -12.69 6.21 -10.85
C ARG A 105 -11.90 5.33 -11.81
N ARG A 106 -12.01 5.57 -13.12
CA ARG A 106 -11.33 4.77 -14.15
C ARG A 106 -9.81 4.89 -14.08
N ARG A 107 -9.28 6.05 -13.70
CA ARG A 107 -7.84 6.26 -13.50
C ARG A 107 -7.34 5.47 -12.29
N MET A 108 -8.15 5.40 -11.22
CA MET A 108 -7.76 4.76 -9.95
C MET A 108 -7.57 3.26 -10.13
N GLY A 109 -8.57 2.57 -10.71
CA GLY A 109 -8.49 1.14 -11.02
C GLY A 109 -7.28 0.81 -11.92
N ARG A 110 -7.11 1.55 -13.02
CA ARG A 110 -5.95 1.36 -13.93
C ARG A 110 -4.61 1.59 -13.23
N LYS A 111 -4.55 2.52 -12.28
CA LYS A 111 -3.30 2.81 -11.55
C LYS A 111 -2.95 1.66 -10.61
N LEU A 112 -3.93 1.11 -9.89
CA LEU A 112 -3.72 -0.06 -9.06
C LEU A 112 -3.28 -1.25 -9.91
N GLU A 113 -3.99 -1.53 -11.00
CA GLU A 113 -3.68 -2.63 -11.93
C GLU A 113 -2.23 -2.57 -12.44
N LYS A 114 -1.81 -1.43 -13.00
CA LYS A 114 -0.43 -1.26 -13.50
C LYS A 114 0.61 -1.39 -12.39
N THR A 115 0.27 -0.96 -11.18
CA THR A 115 1.19 -1.03 -10.04
C THR A 115 1.33 -2.47 -9.57
N ILE A 116 0.22 -3.18 -9.41
CA ILE A 116 0.19 -4.62 -9.08
C ILE A 116 0.94 -5.43 -10.13
N ALA A 117 0.70 -5.22 -11.42
CA ALA A 117 1.41 -5.94 -12.48
C ALA A 117 2.93 -5.77 -12.35
N SER A 118 3.40 -4.55 -12.08
CA SER A 118 4.81 -4.29 -11.86
C SER A 118 5.34 -4.96 -10.60
N LEU A 119 4.59 -4.93 -9.49
CA LEU A 119 4.98 -5.56 -8.23
C LEU A 119 5.03 -7.09 -8.36
N SER A 120 4.02 -7.71 -8.98
CA SER A 120 3.95 -9.15 -9.23
C SER A 120 5.15 -9.64 -10.05
N MET A 121 5.43 -8.98 -11.18
CA MET A 121 6.60 -9.35 -12.01
C MET A 121 7.92 -9.22 -11.24
N GLN A 122 8.05 -8.22 -10.37
CA GLN A 122 9.26 -8.08 -9.55
C GLN A 122 9.32 -9.18 -8.48
N LEU A 123 8.23 -9.46 -7.77
CA LEU A 123 8.16 -10.47 -6.72
C LEU A 123 8.47 -11.87 -7.24
N GLU A 124 7.97 -12.21 -8.44
CA GLU A 124 8.27 -13.48 -9.10
C GLU A 124 9.78 -13.67 -9.30
N ARG A 125 10.52 -12.60 -9.61
CA ARG A 125 11.97 -12.63 -9.84
C ARG A 125 12.82 -12.64 -8.56
N GLU A 126 12.23 -12.35 -7.40
CA GLU A 126 12.99 -12.37 -6.15
C GLU A 126 13.38 -13.80 -5.76
N THR A 127 14.51 -13.99 -5.08
CA THR A 127 14.91 -15.29 -4.53
C THR A 127 14.61 -15.33 -3.04
N ALA A 128 14.61 -16.52 -2.43
CA ALA A 128 14.45 -16.63 -0.97
C ALA A 128 15.50 -15.77 -0.23
N HIS A 129 16.74 -15.73 -0.73
CA HIS A 129 17.80 -14.91 -0.19
C HIS A 129 17.55 -13.40 -0.33
N SER A 130 17.01 -12.94 -1.47
CA SER A 130 16.72 -11.51 -1.63
C SER A 130 15.53 -11.07 -0.78
N LEU A 131 14.53 -11.95 -0.62
CA LEU A 131 13.35 -11.71 0.22
C LEU A 131 13.70 -11.63 1.70
N SER A 132 14.68 -12.40 2.19
CA SER A 132 15.12 -12.37 3.58
C SER A 132 15.99 -11.16 3.94
N ARG A 133 16.38 -10.34 2.96
CA ARG A 133 17.16 -9.11 3.22
C ARG A 133 16.28 -8.08 3.93
N SER A 134 16.80 -7.50 4.99
CA SER A 134 16.10 -6.52 5.83
C SER A 134 16.82 -5.19 5.91
N MET A 135 16.07 -4.12 6.18
CA MET A 135 16.63 -2.84 6.60
C MET A 135 15.80 -2.23 7.73
N PRO A 136 16.39 -1.35 8.56
CA PRO A 136 15.59 -0.60 9.51
C PRO A 136 14.56 0.26 8.79
N PHE A 137 13.33 0.30 9.30
CA PHE A 137 12.22 1.02 8.69
C PHE A 137 11.68 2.11 9.64
N PRO A 138 11.10 3.19 9.10
CA PRO A 138 10.49 4.22 9.93
C PRO A 138 9.13 3.75 10.50
N ASP A 139 9.15 3.16 11.68
CA ASP A 139 8.01 2.58 12.41
C ASP A 139 6.89 3.57 12.80
N ARG A 140 7.11 4.88 12.59
CA ARG A 140 6.13 5.94 12.88
C ARG A 140 5.26 6.33 11.68
N TRP A 141 5.54 5.82 10.49
CA TRP A 141 4.85 6.25 9.27
C TRP A 141 3.50 5.57 9.08
N ASP A 142 3.40 4.30 9.49
CA ASP A 142 2.20 3.49 9.36
C ASP A 142 2.19 2.41 10.45
N PRO A 143 1.03 2.04 11.02
CA PRO A 143 0.95 0.99 12.05
C PRO A 143 1.52 -0.37 11.64
N PHE A 144 1.59 -0.68 10.34
CA PHE A 144 2.17 -1.93 9.84
C PHE A 144 3.68 -1.86 9.59
N PHE A 145 4.32 -0.70 9.75
CA PHE A 145 5.78 -0.59 9.65
C PHE A 145 6.43 -0.98 10.96
N ALA A 146 7.31 -1.99 10.89
CA ALA A 146 8.14 -2.41 12.00
C ALA A 146 9.52 -1.73 11.95
N THR A 147 10.21 -1.66 13.09
CA THR A 147 11.57 -1.09 13.19
C THR A 147 12.58 -1.79 12.28
N LEU A 148 12.32 -3.05 11.93
CA LEU A 148 13.06 -3.83 10.96
C LEU A 148 12.06 -4.55 10.05
N MET A 149 12.19 -4.37 8.74
CA MET A 149 11.35 -5.07 7.76
C MET A 149 12.22 -5.74 6.72
N THR A 150 11.83 -6.96 6.35
CA THR A 150 12.39 -7.69 5.21
C THR A 150 11.80 -7.17 3.90
N LEU A 151 12.45 -7.49 2.78
CA LEU A 151 11.87 -7.22 1.47
C LEU A 151 10.53 -7.94 1.31
N ASN A 152 10.38 -9.14 1.89
CA ASN A 152 9.10 -9.87 1.92
C ASN A 152 7.99 -9.10 2.65
N ASP A 153 8.30 -8.53 3.82
CA ASP A 153 7.34 -7.72 4.59
C ASP A 153 6.87 -6.50 3.78
N VAL A 154 7.80 -5.85 3.08
CA VAL A 154 7.51 -4.69 2.22
C VAL A 154 6.60 -5.08 1.04
N TYR A 155 6.77 -6.27 0.48
CA TYR A 155 5.86 -6.81 -0.53
C TYR A 155 4.47 -7.16 0.03
N ALA A 156 4.38 -7.65 1.26
CA ALA A 156 3.11 -8.03 1.90
C ALA A 156 2.30 -6.81 2.39
N TYR A 157 3.00 -5.76 2.83
CA TYR A 157 2.44 -4.55 3.41
C TYR A 157 1.23 -3.94 2.67
N PRO A 158 1.25 -3.70 1.33
CA PRO A 158 0.19 -2.92 0.70
C PRO A 158 -1.16 -3.64 0.73
N THR A 159 -1.19 -4.98 0.80
CA THR A 159 -2.44 -5.73 0.97
C THR A 159 -2.92 -5.67 2.42
N LEU A 160 -2.02 -5.73 3.41
CA LEU A 160 -2.40 -5.55 4.83
C LEU A 160 -3.02 -4.17 5.07
N HIS A 161 -2.38 -3.14 4.50
CA HIS A 161 -2.86 -1.76 4.51
C HIS A 161 -4.23 -1.64 3.81
N PHE A 162 -4.37 -2.24 2.64
CA PHE A 162 -5.64 -2.27 1.89
C PHE A 162 -6.76 -2.93 2.70
N ASP A 163 -6.53 -4.13 3.23
CA ASP A 163 -7.55 -4.89 3.99
C ASP A 163 -7.97 -4.14 5.27
N PHE A 164 -7.04 -3.41 5.89
CA PHE A 164 -7.34 -2.57 7.05
C PHE A 164 -8.30 -1.44 6.71
N HIS A 165 -8.01 -0.70 5.64
CA HIS A 165 -8.83 0.42 5.21
C HIS A 165 -10.13 -0.01 4.53
N ALA A 166 -10.18 -1.19 3.91
CA ALA A 166 -11.41 -1.77 3.36
C ALA A 166 -12.53 -1.86 4.43
N ARG A 167 -12.19 -2.19 5.68
CA ARG A 167 -13.14 -2.25 6.81
C ARG A 167 -13.69 -0.88 7.23
N GLN A 168 -13.03 0.19 6.81
CA GLN A 168 -13.46 1.56 7.09
C GLN A 168 -14.38 2.12 6.01
N LEU A 169 -14.50 1.47 4.84
CA LEU A 169 -15.42 1.92 3.80
C LEU A 169 -16.88 1.84 4.29
N SER A 170 -17.67 2.86 3.95
CA SER A 170 -19.13 2.88 4.13
C SER A 170 -19.86 2.56 2.83
N LEU A 171 -19.26 1.67 2.03
CA LEU A 171 -19.77 1.15 0.76
C LEU A 171 -20.38 -0.26 0.95
N PRO A 172 -21.29 -0.70 0.05
CA PRO A 172 -21.78 -2.06 0.08
C PRO A 172 -20.62 -3.08 0.02
N PRO A 173 -20.68 -4.18 0.79
CA PRO A 173 -19.67 -5.21 0.74
C PRO A 173 -19.61 -5.84 -0.65
N THR A 174 -18.39 -6.08 -1.15
CA THR A 174 -18.17 -6.81 -2.41
C THR A 174 -18.49 -8.29 -2.22
N GLN A 175 -18.83 -9.00 -3.30
CA GLN A 175 -19.23 -10.41 -3.24
C GLN A 175 -18.17 -11.32 -2.58
N HIS A 176 -16.89 -10.94 -2.63
CA HIS A 176 -15.78 -11.68 -2.03
C HIS A 176 -15.65 -11.49 -0.51
N MET A 177 -16.20 -10.42 0.08
CA MET A 177 -16.23 -10.23 1.54
C MET A 177 -17.39 -10.96 2.24
N LYS A 178 -18.34 -11.53 1.48
CA LYS A 178 -19.49 -12.27 2.04
C LYS A 178 -19.20 -13.75 2.34
N GLY A 179 -17.99 -14.23 2.04
CA GLY A 179 -17.58 -15.62 2.24
C GLY A 179 -16.29 -15.73 3.04
N SER A 180 -16.39 -15.69 4.36
CA SER A 180 -15.43 -16.28 5.31
C SER A 180 -16.20 -16.76 6.52
#